data_AF-A0A967GL83-F1
#
_entry.id   AF-A0A967GL83-F1
#
_cell.length_a   1.000
_cell.length_b   1.000
_cell.length_c   1.000
_cell.angle_alpha   90.00
_cell.angle_beta   90.00
_cell.angle_gamma   90.00
#
_symmetry.space_group_name_H-M   'P 1'
#
loop_
_entity.id
_entity.type
_entity.pdbx_description
1 polymer ?
#
loop_
_entity_poly.entity_id
_entity_poly.type
_entity_poly.pdbx_seq_one_letter_code
_entity_poly.pdbx_strand_id
1 'polypeptide(L)' 'LPDKPSIAVLPFDNMSGDPEQEYFADGMTEDIITELSRYPNLFVIARNSS' A
#
# COMPACT_ATOMS: atom_id res chain seq x y z
N LEU A 1 10.08 10.11 17.39
CA LEU A 1 9.06 9.68 16.41
C LEU A 1 9.23 10.54 15.17
N PRO A 2 8.97 10.05 13.94
CA PRO A 2 9.01 10.92 12.77
C PRO A 2 8.07 12.10 13.01
N ASP A 3 8.54 13.32 12.77
CA ASP A 3 7.75 14.55 12.97
C ASP A 3 6.56 14.68 11.99
N LYS A 4 6.44 13.73 11.05
CA LYS A 4 5.40 13.69 10.02
C LYS A 4 4.38 12.57 10.32
N PRO A 5 3.07 12.81 10.10
CA PRO A 5 2.06 11.77 10.10
C PRO A 5 2.45 10.60 9.19
N SER A 6 2.33 9.38 9.70
CA SER A 6 2.72 8.16 8.99
C SER A 6 1.53 7.26 8.71
N ILE A 7 1.49 6.66 7.52
CA ILE A 7 0.49 5.66 7.13
C ILE A 7 1.22 4.42 6.61
N ALA A 8 0.82 3.25 7.09
CA ALA A 8 1.24 1.98 6.53
C ALA A 8 0.09 1.41 5.69
N VAL A 9 0.41 0.95 4.48
CA VAL A 9 -0.55 0.28 3.60
C VAL A 9 -0.21 -1.21 3.60
N LEU A 10 -1.14 -2.03 4.08
CA LEU A 10 -1.01 -3.47 4.06
C LEU A 10 -1.63 -4.03 2.77
N PRO A 11 -1.13 -5.16 2.25
CA PRO A 11 -1.73 -5.84 1.11
C PRO A 11 -3.20 -6.17 1.35
N PHE A 12 -4.01 -6.04 0.31
CA PHE A 12 -5.38 -6.52 0.35
C PHE A 12 -5.42 -8.04 0.29
N ASP A 13 -6.31 -8.64 1.08
CA ASP A 13 -6.62 -10.06 0.97
C ASP A 13 -7.47 -10.31 -0.28
N ASN A 14 -7.13 -11.36 -1.01
CA ASN A 14 -7.97 -11.84 -2.10
C ASN A 14 -9.20 -12.59 -1.55
N MET A 15 -10.32 -11.88 -1.45
CA MET A 15 -11.57 -12.45 -0.93
C MET A 15 -12.34 -13.33 -1.94
N SER A 16 -11.97 -13.31 -3.23
CA SER A 16 -12.67 -14.12 -4.25
C SER A 16 -12.22 -15.58 -4.25
N GLY A 17 -11.03 -15.88 -3.71
CA GLY A 17 -10.43 -17.20 -3.69
C GLY A 17 -9.87 -17.66 -5.04
N ASP A 18 -9.95 -16.81 -6.07
CA ASP A 18 -9.41 -17.05 -7.40
C ASP A 18 -7.95 -16.56 -7.47
N PRO A 19 -6.95 -17.44 -7.64
CA PRO A 19 -5.54 -17.06 -7.71
C PRO A 19 -5.24 -16.08 -8.86
N GLU A 20 -6.04 -16.08 -9.92
CA GLU A 20 -5.89 -15.11 -11.00
C GLU A 20 -6.21 -13.68 -10.53
N GLN A 21 -6.94 -13.49 -9.43
CA GLN A 21 -7.26 -12.15 -8.93
C GLN A 21 -6.25 -11.62 -7.90
N GLU A 22 -5.22 -12.39 -7.57
CA GLU A 22 -4.20 -11.99 -6.60
C GLU A 22 -3.39 -10.78 -7.09
N TYR A 23 -3.07 -10.75 -8.39
CA TYR A 23 -2.38 -9.61 -9.00
C TYR A 23 -3.21 -8.32 -8.89
N PHE A 24 -4.54 -8.43 -8.86
CA PHE A 24 -5.42 -7.29 -8.75
C PHE A 24 -5.36 -6.69 -7.34
N ALA A 25 -5.39 -7.55 -6.31
CA ALA A 25 -5.23 -7.12 -4.91
C ALA A 25 -3.85 -6.49 -4.65
N ASP A 26 -2.78 -7.08 -5.20
CA ASP A 26 -1.43 -6.51 -5.14
C ASP A 26 -1.34 -5.17 -5.90
N GLY A 27 -1.89 -5.11 -7.12
CA GLY A 27 -1.92 -3.88 -7.94
C GLY A 27 -2.64 -2.72 -7.25
N MET A 28 -3.79 -2.98 -6.62
CA MET A 28 -4.51 -1.96 -5.83
C MET A 28 -3.69 -1.46 -4.64
N THR A 29 -2.94 -2.35 -3.97
CA THR A 29 -2.06 -1.99 -2.86
C THR A 29 -0.98 -1.00 -3.33
N GLU A 30 -0.33 -1.31 -4.44
CA GLU A 30 0.72 -0.46 -5.04
C GLU A 30 0.17 0.89 -5.55
N ASP A 31 -1.02 0.90 -6.14
CA ASP A 31 -1.67 2.13 -6.59
C ASP A 31 -1.98 3.06 -5.41
N ILE A 32 -2.47 2.52 -4.29
CA ILE A 32 -2.74 3.29 -3.08
C ILE A 32 -1.44 3.83 -2.47
N ILE A 33 -0.39 3.02 -2.39
CA ILE A 33 0.93 3.47 -1.95
C ILE A 33 1.43 4.62 -2.83
N THR A 34 1.32 4.46 -4.15
CA THR A 34 1.76 5.44 -5.14
C THR A 34 1.01 6.75 -4.98
N GLU A 35 -0.31 6.71 -4.82
CA GLU A 35 -1.13 7.91 -4.69
C GLU A 35 -0.88 8.62 -3.35
N LEU A 36 -0.77 7.88 -2.25
CA LEU A 36 -0.43 8.43 -0.94
C LEU A 36 0.99 9.03 -0.89
N SER A 37 1.93 8.47 -1.65
CA SER A 37 3.31 8.96 -1.72
C SER A 37 3.45 10.33 -2.39
N ARG A 38 2.41 10.80 -3.08
CA ARG A 38 2.36 12.15 -3.68
C ARG A 38 2.22 13.26 -2.64
N TYR A 39 1.86 12.93 -1.40
CA TYR A 39 1.68 13.88 -0.33
C TYR A 39 2.97 14.01 0.50
N PRO A 40 3.76 15.08 0.35
CA PRO A 40 5.10 15.20 0.95
C PRO A 40 5.10 15.38 2.48
N ASN A 41 3.93 15.67 3.04
CA ASN A 41 3.66 15.75 4.47
C ASN A 41 3.31 14.39 5.10
N LEU A 42 3.16 13.34 4.29
CA LEU A 42 2.86 11.98 4.72
C LEU A 42 4.09 11.09 4.59
N PHE A 43 4.37 10.29 5.62
CA PHE A 43 5.37 9.24 5.57
C PHE A 43 4.67 7.90 5.30
N VAL A 44 4.77 7.42 4.05
CA VAL A 44 4.12 6.18 3.61
C VAL A 44 5.11 5.01 3.76
N ILE A 45 4.68 3.96 4.45
CA ILE A 45 5.46 2.73 4.64
C ILE A 45 4.86 1.65 3.73
N ALA A 46 5.63 1.23 2.73
CA ALA A 46 5.27 0.21 1.75
C ALA A 46 5.76 -1.19 2.14
N ARG A 47 5.18 -2.25 1.54
CA ARG A 47 5.48 -3.68 1.80
C ARG A 47 6.99 -4.02 1.68
N ASN A 48 7.73 -3.27 0.85
CA ASN A 48 9.16 -3.47 0.58
C ASN A 48 10.07 -2.42 1.25
N SER A 49 9.57 -1.67 2.23
CA SER A 49 10.39 -0.69 2.95
C SER A 49 11.39 -1.43 3.85
N SER A 50 12.62 -1.60 3.35
CA SER A 50 13.76 -2.13 4.11
C SER A 50 14.37 -1.10 5.06
#